data_AF-A0A3B3R2L6-F1
#
_entry.id   AF-A0A3B3R2L6-F1
#
_cell.length_a   1.000
_cell.length_b   1.000
_cell.length_c   1.000
_cell.angle_alpha   90.00
_cell.angle_beta   90.00
_cell.angle_gamma   90.00
#
_symmetry.space_group_name_H-M   'P 1'
#
loop_
_entity.id
_entity.type
_entity.pdbx_description
1 polymer ?
#
loop_
_entity_poly.entity_id
_entity_poly.type
_entity_poly.pdbx_seq_one_letter_code
_entity_poly.pdbx_strand_id
1 'polypeptide(L)'
;MKSLLIFSFFCICCILASPHAKRTSEQYTEKGSSLYEDLWKKNLDIVKDTLQTKFLQRMQDGSLPAELYLTFIVQDLYYLRNVTDMLQKMSMKEGMPQDLRLFFENRFKSYQAYTNSLFNMYALENQTIIHPQPAIVSYVNTYHEVMQGYEPIYFAVALLPCARLWAYLGQNLSITQKNAYYSFKRDNDGHDPSKHFKSLLDGHQRKIDKHLANSIFRKQMENEKSFFQSSMP
;
A
#
# COMPACT_ATOMS: atom_id res chain seq x y z
N MET A 1 12.93 1.57 50.59
CA MET A 1 14.31 1.34 51.07
C MET A 1 15.28 1.63 49.94
N LYS A 2 16.14 2.65 50.14
CA LYS A 2 17.47 2.94 49.51
C LYS A 2 17.49 3.08 47.97
N SER A 3 17.61 4.29 47.39
CA SER A 3 18.71 5.28 47.41
C SER A 3 19.90 4.94 46.50
N LEU A 4 20.12 5.84 45.53
CA LEU A 4 21.34 6.32 44.87
C LEU A 4 22.61 5.45 44.90
N LEU A 5 23.27 5.37 43.73
CA LEU A 5 24.71 5.67 43.65
C LEU A 5 25.11 6.21 42.26
N ILE A 6 25.59 7.45 42.33
CA ILE A 6 26.38 8.22 41.37
C ILE A 6 27.76 7.57 41.23
N PHE A 7 28.40 7.60 40.05
CA PHE A 7 29.81 8.00 39.92
C PHE A 7 30.11 8.49 38.51
N SER A 8 30.36 9.79 38.43
CA SER A 8 31.04 10.48 37.34
C SER A 8 32.55 10.24 37.46
N PHE A 9 33.24 10.07 36.33
CA PHE A 9 34.66 10.38 36.22
C PHE A 9 34.91 11.17 34.94
N PHE A 10 35.24 12.44 35.11
CA PHE A 10 35.94 13.26 34.14
C PHE A 10 37.40 12.78 34.09
N CYS A 11 37.97 12.64 32.89
CA CYS A 11 39.40 12.82 32.72
C CYS A 11 39.65 13.51 31.37
N ILE A 12 40.10 14.76 31.48
CA ILE A 12 40.56 15.63 30.40
C ILE A 12 42.04 15.29 30.16
N CYS A 13 42.39 14.98 28.91
CA CYS A 13 43.74 15.21 28.40
C CYS A 13 43.62 15.77 26.98
N CYS A 14 43.85 17.07 26.84
CA CYS A 14 44.31 17.67 25.60
C CYS A 14 45.77 17.28 25.37
N ILE A 15 46.20 17.11 24.11
CA ILE A 15 47.44 17.69 23.55
C ILE A 15 47.58 17.31 22.06
N LEU A 16 47.68 18.39 21.26
CA LEU A 16 48.41 18.61 20.01
C LEU A 16 47.96 17.97 18.69
N ALA A 17 47.66 18.90 17.77
CA ALA A 17 47.37 18.71 16.35
C ALA A 17 48.62 18.29 15.56
N SER A 18 48.39 17.51 14.50
CA SER A 18 49.30 17.41 13.35
C SER A 18 48.51 17.70 12.06
N PRO A 19 48.99 18.58 11.16
CA PRO A 19 48.21 19.09 10.04
C PRO A 19 48.59 18.37 8.74
N HIS A 20 47.97 17.22 8.43
CA HIS A 20 47.84 16.71 7.05
C HIS A 20 46.96 15.46 6.99
N ALA A 21 45.66 15.63 7.19
CA ALA A 21 44.67 14.65 6.73
C ALA A 21 43.80 15.34 5.68
N LYS A 22 44.02 14.99 4.41
CA LYS A 22 43.11 15.33 3.31
C LYS A 22 41.73 14.85 3.73
N ARG A 23 40.85 15.81 4.01
CA ARG A 23 39.43 15.60 4.25
C ARG A 23 38.88 15.02 2.95
N THR A 24 38.79 13.70 2.86
CA THR A 24 37.94 13.02 1.89
C THR A 24 36.58 13.66 2.04
N SER A 25 36.06 14.19 0.94
CA SER A 25 34.73 14.74 0.88
C SER A 25 33.76 13.67 1.37
N GLU A 26 33.30 13.81 2.61
CA GLU A 26 32.06 13.19 3.06
C GLU A 26 31.03 13.64 2.03
N GLN A 27 30.67 12.69 1.18
CA GLN A 27 29.59 12.80 0.24
C GLN A 27 28.36 13.00 1.10
N TYR A 28 27.99 14.26 1.32
CA TYR A 28 26.72 14.64 1.91
C TYR A 28 25.65 13.94 1.06
N THR A 29 25.12 12.85 1.58
CA THR A 29 23.89 12.27 1.08
C THR A 29 22.83 13.33 1.36
N GLU A 30 22.56 14.13 0.33
CA GLU A 30 21.29 14.84 0.22
C GLU A 30 20.23 13.86 0.71
N LYS A 31 19.43 14.26 1.71
CA LYS A 31 18.32 13.49 2.25
C LYS A 31 17.31 13.32 1.10
N GLY A 32 17.60 12.35 0.22
CA GLY A 32 17.10 12.32 -1.15
C GLY A 32 15.58 12.16 -1.16
N SER A 33 14.93 12.80 -2.14
CA SER A 33 13.51 12.60 -2.41
C SER A 33 13.19 11.11 -2.45
N SER A 34 12.13 10.68 -1.78
CA SER A 34 11.63 9.31 -1.87
C SER A 34 10.38 9.32 -2.73
N LEU A 35 10.44 8.65 -3.88
CA LEU A 35 9.28 8.50 -4.75
C LEU A 35 8.12 7.85 -3.99
N TYR A 36 8.40 6.82 -3.18
CA TYR A 36 7.40 6.17 -2.34
C TYR A 36 6.67 7.16 -1.43
N GLU A 37 7.40 8.08 -0.77
CA GLU A 37 6.77 9.08 0.10
C GLU A 37 6.10 10.21 -0.67
N ASP A 38 6.71 10.66 -1.76
CA ASP A 38 6.22 11.79 -2.55
C ASP A 38 4.87 11.47 -3.20
N LEU A 39 4.70 10.25 -3.74
CA LEU A 39 3.43 9.80 -4.32
C LEU A 39 2.29 9.86 -3.30
N TRP A 40 2.52 9.40 -2.07
CA TRP A 40 1.50 9.43 -1.03
C TRP A 40 1.18 10.86 -0.58
N LYS A 41 2.21 11.66 -0.28
CA LYS A 41 2.04 13.05 0.19
C LYS A 41 1.24 13.89 -0.79
N LYS A 42 1.47 13.71 -2.09
CA LYS A 42 0.77 14.43 -3.16
C LYS A 42 -0.70 14.06 -3.33
N ASN A 43 -1.15 12.94 -2.76
CA ASN A 43 -2.51 12.41 -2.93
C ASN A 43 -3.25 12.26 -1.59
N LEU A 44 -2.81 12.96 -0.55
CA LEU A 44 -3.47 13.00 0.77
C LEU A 44 -4.87 13.62 0.72
N ASP A 45 -5.17 14.44 -0.30
CA ASP A 45 -6.51 14.96 -0.56
C ASP A 45 -7.50 13.81 -0.79
N ILE A 46 -7.14 12.81 -1.60
CA ILE A 46 -8.01 11.66 -1.87
C ILE A 46 -8.14 10.78 -0.63
N VAL A 47 -7.08 10.60 0.17
CA VAL A 47 -7.17 9.86 1.44
C VAL A 47 -8.23 10.49 2.36
N LYS A 48 -8.21 11.82 2.48
CA LYS A 48 -9.20 12.57 3.29
C LYS A 48 -10.60 12.38 2.73
N ASP A 49 -10.78 12.52 1.41
CA ASP A 49 -12.08 12.31 0.78
C ASP A 49 -12.61 10.87 0.98
N THR A 50 -11.74 9.86 0.86
CA THR A 50 -12.11 8.45 1.05
C THR A 50 -12.61 8.21 2.48
N LEU A 51 -11.93 8.76 3.48
CA LEU A 51 -12.39 8.67 4.88
C LEU A 51 -13.79 9.25 5.09
N GLN A 52 -14.19 10.25 4.30
CA GLN A 52 -15.51 10.90 4.40
C GLN A 52 -16.61 10.18 3.61
N THR A 53 -16.32 9.06 2.96
CA THR A 53 -17.35 8.28 2.25
C THR A 53 -18.41 7.78 3.22
N LYS A 54 -19.69 7.81 2.80
CA LYS A 54 -20.81 7.35 3.64
C LYS A 54 -20.61 5.91 4.11
N PHE A 55 -20.05 5.05 3.26
CA PHE A 55 -19.70 3.67 3.59
C PHE A 55 -18.76 3.60 4.80
N LEU A 56 -17.61 4.29 4.77
CA LEU A 56 -16.65 4.26 5.88
C LEU A 56 -17.16 4.98 7.13
N GLN A 57 -17.96 6.04 6.99
CA GLN A 57 -18.58 6.71 8.14
C GLN A 57 -19.55 5.78 8.88
N ARG A 58 -20.41 5.07 8.13
CA ARG A 58 -21.34 4.08 8.73
C ARG A 58 -20.65 2.83 9.25
N MET A 59 -19.52 2.45 8.66
CA MET A 59 -18.70 1.37 9.20
C MET A 59 -18.12 1.76 10.56
N GLN A 60 -17.69 3.01 10.74
CA GLN A 60 -17.16 3.52 12.01
C GLN A 60 -18.21 3.60 13.11
N ASP A 61 -19.41 4.10 12.83
CA ASP A 61 -20.51 4.17 13.80
C ASP A 61 -21.22 2.82 14.03
N GLY A 62 -20.98 1.83 13.17
CA GLY A 62 -21.55 0.49 13.26
C GLY A 62 -22.95 0.35 12.65
N SER A 63 -23.44 1.39 11.96
CA SER A 63 -24.77 1.43 11.33
C SER A 63 -24.79 1.00 9.87
N LEU A 64 -23.65 0.61 9.29
CA LEU A 64 -23.60 0.07 7.93
C LEU A 64 -24.48 -1.20 7.88
N PRO A 65 -25.41 -1.33 6.91
CA PRO A 65 -26.14 -2.58 6.70
C PRO A 65 -25.21 -3.74 6.33
N ALA A 66 -25.41 -4.90 6.95
CA ALA A 66 -24.56 -6.08 6.73
C ALA A 66 -24.54 -6.53 5.25
N GLU A 67 -25.66 -6.41 4.55
CA GLU A 67 -25.78 -6.71 3.11
C GLU A 67 -24.88 -5.83 2.22
N LEU A 68 -24.70 -4.56 2.57
CA LEU A 68 -23.81 -3.65 1.85
C LEU A 68 -22.35 -4.00 2.12
N TYR A 69 -22.01 -4.37 3.36
CA TYR A 69 -20.68 -4.86 3.68
C TYR A 69 -20.35 -6.18 2.94
N LEU A 70 -21.27 -7.14 2.93
CA LEU A 70 -21.10 -8.39 2.18
C LEU A 70 -20.96 -8.13 0.68
N THR A 71 -21.77 -7.22 0.13
CA THR A 71 -21.65 -6.81 -1.28
C THR A 71 -20.27 -6.23 -1.55
N PHE A 72 -19.79 -5.31 -0.71
CA PHE A 72 -18.44 -4.73 -0.79
C PHE A 72 -17.36 -5.83 -0.81
N ILE A 73 -17.41 -6.79 0.11
CA ILE A 73 -16.45 -7.90 0.15
C ILE A 73 -16.49 -8.76 -1.12
N VAL A 74 -17.69 -9.07 -1.64
CA VAL A 74 -17.82 -9.84 -2.88
C VAL A 74 -17.23 -9.08 -4.07
N GLN A 75 -17.38 -7.75 -4.12
CA GLN A 75 -16.73 -6.93 -5.13
C GLN A 75 -15.20 -6.89 -4.95
N ASP A 76 -14.70 -6.84 -3.71
CA ASP A 76 -13.26 -6.89 -3.44
C ASP A 76 -12.65 -8.25 -3.85
N LEU A 77 -13.38 -9.35 -3.69
CA LEU A 77 -12.97 -10.66 -4.24
C LEU A 77 -12.82 -10.66 -5.76
N TYR A 78 -13.64 -9.90 -6.49
CA TYR A 78 -13.47 -9.71 -7.93
C TYR A 78 -12.15 -8.98 -8.24
N TYR A 79 -11.85 -7.90 -7.50
CA TYR A 79 -10.58 -7.20 -7.60
C TYR A 79 -9.39 -8.13 -7.33
N LEU A 80 -9.41 -8.84 -6.20
CA LEU A 80 -8.34 -9.74 -5.77
C LEU A 80 -8.08 -10.84 -6.79
N ARG A 81 -9.12 -11.47 -7.34
CA ARG A 81 -8.98 -12.50 -8.38
C ARG A 81 -8.25 -11.93 -9.60
N ASN A 82 -8.73 -10.81 -10.14
CA ASN A 82 -8.15 -10.21 -11.35
C ASN A 82 -6.71 -9.70 -11.14
N VAL A 83 -6.43 -9.03 -10.03
CA VAL A 83 -5.08 -8.53 -9.73
C VAL A 83 -4.12 -9.67 -9.44
N THR A 84 -4.56 -10.76 -8.80
CA THR A 84 -3.75 -11.98 -8.62
C THR A 84 -3.32 -12.55 -9.96
N ASP A 85 -4.24 -12.66 -10.93
CA ASP A 85 -3.93 -13.15 -12.28
C ASP A 85 -2.95 -12.23 -13.02
N MET A 86 -3.10 -10.91 -12.87
CA MET A 86 -2.15 -9.94 -13.45
C MET A 86 -0.77 -10.07 -12.82
N LEU A 87 -0.69 -10.22 -11.49
CA LEU A 87 0.57 -10.44 -10.77
C LEU A 87 1.25 -11.73 -11.22
N GLN A 88 0.48 -12.81 -11.45
CA GLN A 88 1.02 -14.05 -12.01
C GLN A 88 1.67 -13.80 -13.37
N LYS A 89 0.95 -13.16 -14.30
CA LYS A 89 1.46 -12.82 -15.63
C LYS A 89 2.71 -11.95 -15.57
N MET A 90 2.72 -10.94 -14.69
CA MET A 90 3.88 -10.06 -14.49
C MET A 90 5.08 -10.80 -13.90
N SER A 91 4.86 -11.75 -13.00
CA SER A 91 5.94 -12.57 -12.41
C SER A 91 6.64 -13.48 -13.43
N MET A 92 5.94 -13.84 -14.51
CA MET A 92 6.43 -14.69 -15.60
C MET A 92 7.01 -13.91 -16.78
N LYS A 93 6.91 -12.56 -16.78
CA LYS A 93 7.36 -11.74 -17.91
C LYS A 93 8.89 -11.77 -18.04
N GLU A 94 9.36 -12.19 -19.22
CA GLU A 94 10.78 -12.27 -19.56
C GLU A 94 11.41 -10.88 -19.74
N GLY A 95 12.74 -10.80 -19.60
CA GLY A 95 13.50 -9.56 -19.80
C GLY A 95 13.36 -8.50 -18.68
N MET A 96 12.60 -8.79 -17.62
CA MET A 96 12.42 -7.88 -16.49
C MET A 96 13.64 -7.88 -15.55
N PRO A 97 14.02 -6.70 -14.98
CA PRO A 97 14.96 -6.64 -13.87
C PRO A 97 14.61 -7.59 -12.73
N GLN A 98 15.62 -8.23 -12.13
CA GLN A 98 15.43 -9.30 -11.14
C GLN A 98 14.65 -8.83 -9.90
N ASP A 99 14.90 -7.61 -9.43
CA ASP A 99 14.22 -7.01 -8.30
C ASP A 99 12.71 -6.83 -8.55
N LEU A 100 12.33 -6.36 -9.75
CA LEU A 100 10.93 -6.25 -10.17
C LEU A 100 10.26 -7.62 -10.31
N ARG A 101 10.96 -8.60 -10.90
CA ARG A 101 10.44 -9.98 -11.02
C ARG A 101 10.16 -10.58 -9.64
N LEU A 102 11.12 -10.48 -8.72
CA LEU A 102 10.96 -10.96 -7.33
C LEU A 102 9.86 -10.21 -6.58
N PHE A 103 9.72 -8.90 -6.82
CA PHE A 103 8.61 -8.13 -6.25
C PHE A 103 7.26 -8.69 -6.72
N PHE A 104 7.06 -8.91 -8.02
CA PHE A 104 5.80 -9.43 -8.54
C PHE A 104 5.54 -10.87 -8.12
N GLU A 105 6.55 -11.73 -8.07
CA GLU A 105 6.42 -13.11 -7.58
C GLU A 105 5.96 -13.14 -6.11
N ASN A 106 6.58 -12.32 -5.25
CA ASN A 106 6.21 -12.24 -3.83
C ASN A 106 4.81 -11.65 -3.65
N ARG A 107 4.43 -10.65 -4.47
CA ARG A 107 3.07 -10.10 -4.47
C ARG A 107 2.05 -11.12 -4.94
N PHE A 108 2.32 -11.85 -6.02
CA PHE A 108 1.46 -12.93 -6.51
C PHE A 108 1.21 -13.97 -5.41
N LYS A 109 2.26 -14.50 -4.77
CA LYS A 109 2.12 -15.49 -3.68
C LYS A 109 1.27 -14.95 -2.52
N SER A 110 1.52 -13.71 -2.11
CA SER A 110 0.76 -13.06 -1.03
C SER A 110 -0.72 -12.86 -1.40
N TYR A 111 -1.00 -12.37 -2.61
CA TYR A 111 -2.36 -12.13 -3.10
C TYR A 111 -3.11 -13.44 -3.31
N GLN A 112 -2.47 -14.47 -3.86
CA GLN A 112 -3.06 -15.79 -4.03
C GLN A 112 -3.44 -16.41 -2.68
N ALA A 113 -2.52 -16.38 -1.70
CA ALA A 113 -2.81 -16.89 -0.36
C ALA A 113 -3.97 -16.14 0.30
N TYR A 114 -3.98 -14.80 0.21
CA TYR A 114 -5.05 -13.98 0.77
C TYR A 114 -6.40 -14.23 0.08
N THR A 115 -6.41 -14.24 -1.25
CA THR A 115 -7.61 -14.54 -2.06
C THR A 115 -8.21 -15.88 -1.67
N ASN A 116 -7.39 -16.95 -1.64
CA ASN A 116 -7.84 -18.29 -1.21
C ASN A 116 -8.39 -18.29 0.21
N SER A 117 -7.78 -17.52 1.13
CA SER A 117 -8.25 -17.42 2.51
C SER A 117 -9.64 -16.78 2.60
N LEU A 118 -9.92 -15.75 1.80
CA LEU A 118 -11.23 -15.11 1.76
C LEU A 118 -12.28 -16.01 1.09
N PHE A 119 -11.97 -16.69 -0.02
CA PHE A 119 -12.89 -17.68 -0.60
C PHE A 119 -13.31 -18.73 0.43
N ASN A 120 -12.35 -19.26 1.19
CA ASN A 120 -12.63 -20.21 2.26
C ASN A 120 -13.45 -19.58 3.41
N MET A 121 -13.09 -18.38 3.85
CA MET A 121 -13.79 -17.68 4.95
C MET A 121 -15.28 -17.45 4.64
N TYR A 122 -15.60 -17.13 3.39
CA TYR A 122 -16.98 -16.86 2.94
C TYR A 122 -17.67 -18.10 2.34
N ALA A 123 -17.07 -19.29 2.46
CA ALA A 123 -17.57 -20.53 1.88
C ALA A 123 -17.92 -20.40 0.38
N LEU A 124 -17.11 -19.64 -0.35
CA LEU A 124 -17.22 -19.44 -1.78
C LEU A 124 -16.29 -20.39 -2.51
N GLU A 125 -16.76 -20.92 -3.64
CA GLU A 125 -15.92 -21.72 -4.52
C GLU A 125 -15.08 -20.81 -5.43
N ASN A 126 -13.90 -21.28 -5.85
CA ASN A 126 -13.07 -20.52 -6.79
C ASN A 126 -13.79 -20.17 -8.10
N GLN A 127 -14.80 -20.97 -8.49
CA GLN A 127 -15.60 -20.76 -9.70
C GLN A 127 -16.84 -19.89 -9.47
N THR A 128 -17.05 -19.37 -8.26
CA THR A 128 -18.17 -18.46 -7.97
C THR A 128 -18.16 -17.30 -8.96
N ILE A 129 -19.29 -17.14 -9.65
CA ILE A 129 -19.55 -16.04 -10.56
C ILE A 129 -19.83 -14.80 -9.70
N ILE A 130 -18.99 -13.79 -9.84
CA ILE A 130 -19.18 -12.48 -9.23
C ILE A 130 -19.70 -11.56 -10.32
N HIS A 131 -20.83 -10.90 -10.07
CA HIS A 131 -21.33 -9.84 -10.94
C HIS A 131 -20.71 -8.51 -10.52
N PRO A 132 -19.71 -7.99 -11.26
CA PRO A 132 -18.98 -6.82 -10.84
C PRO A 132 -19.80 -5.55 -11.09
N GLN A 133 -19.71 -4.60 -10.17
CA GLN A 133 -20.31 -3.28 -10.28
C GLN A 133 -19.40 -2.35 -11.11
N PRO A 134 -19.95 -1.28 -11.72
CA PRO A 134 -19.19 -0.41 -12.61
C PRO A 134 -17.89 0.15 -11.99
N ALA A 135 -17.90 0.50 -10.70
CA ALA A 135 -16.72 1.05 -10.02
C ALA A 135 -15.57 0.04 -9.96
N ILE A 136 -15.82 -1.22 -9.58
CA ILE A 136 -14.76 -2.23 -9.48
C ILE A 136 -14.28 -2.68 -10.86
N VAL A 137 -15.15 -2.70 -11.87
CA VAL A 137 -14.76 -2.94 -13.27
C VAL A 137 -13.81 -1.84 -13.75
N SER A 138 -14.17 -0.57 -13.54
CA SER A 138 -13.30 0.56 -13.87
C SER A 138 -11.96 0.47 -13.13
N TYR A 139 -11.99 0.09 -11.84
CA TYR A 139 -10.78 -0.08 -11.05
C TYR A 139 -9.85 -1.13 -11.68
N VAL A 140 -10.35 -2.35 -11.92
CA VAL A 140 -9.57 -3.44 -12.52
C VAL A 140 -9.09 -3.09 -13.93
N ASN A 141 -9.91 -2.45 -14.76
CA ASN A 141 -9.52 -2.07 -16.12
C ASN A 141 -8.32 -1.12 -16.14
N THR A 142 -8.24 -0.18 -15.20
CA THR A 142 -7.08 0.72 -15.14
C THR A 142 -5.77 0.00 -14.79
N TYR A 143 -5.82 -1.13 -14.06
CA TYR A 143 -4.65 -1.99 -13.89
C TYR A 143 -4.23 -2.65 -15.20
N HIS A 144 -5.20 -3.13 -15.99
CA HIS A 144 -4.91 -3.70 -17.31
C HIS A 144 -4.30 -2.65 -18.25
N GLU A 145 -4.85 -1.44 -18.28
CA GLU A 145 -4.31 -0.31 -19.05
C GLU A 145 -2.85 -0.04 -18.66
N VAL A 146 -2.54 -0.02 -17.36
CA VAL A 146 -1.17 0.20 -16.90
C VAL A 146 -0.24 -0.95 -17.29
N MET A 147 -0.69 -2.19 -17.10
CA MET A 147 0.07 -3.41 -17.40
C MET A 147 0.40 -3.53 -18.90
N GLN A 148 -0.50 -3.07 -19.77
CA GLN A 148 -0.34 -3.14 -21.23
C GLN A 148 0.38 -1.91 -21.81
N GLY A 149 0.15 -0.73 -21.25
CA GLY A 149 0.59 0.54 -21.83
C GLY A 149 1.94 1.05 -21.34
N TYR A 150 2.47 0.52 -20.23
CA TYR A 150 3.68 1.08 -19.61
C TYR A 150 4.69 0.01 -19.16
N GLU A 151 5.89 0.48 -18.84
CA GLU A 151 6.95 -0.34 -18.26
C GLU A 151 6.53 -0.99 -16.92
N PRO A 152 7.02 -2.20 -16.60
CA PRO A 152 6.60 -2.96 -15.41
C PRO A 152 6.62 -2.20 -14.09
N ILE A 153 7.57 -1.28 -13.89
CA ILE A 153 7.67 -0.46 -12.68
C ILE A 153 6.39 0.37 -12.44
N TYR A 154 5.67 0.80 -13.48
CA TYR A 154 4.42 1.54 -13.33
C TYR A 154 3.27 0.66 -12.82
N PHE A 155 3.30 -0.65 -13.07
CA PHE A 155 2.38 -1.57 -12.42
C PHE A 155 2.64 -1.68 -10.92
N ALA A 156 3.91 -1.68 -10.50
CA ALA A 156 4.25 -1.59 -9.07
C ALA A 156 3.80 -0.25 -8.45
N VAL A 157 3.86 0.86 -9.19
CA VAL A 157 3.28 2.15 -8.77
C VAL A 157 1.76 2.05 -8.62
N ALA A 158 1.07 1.42 -9.58
CA ALA A 158 -0.39 1.24 -9.55
C ALA A 158 -0.87 0.40 -8.36
N LEU A 159 -0.08 -0.59 -7.91
CA LEU A 159 -0.42 -1.45 -6.76
C LEU A 159 -0.28 -0.76 -5.40
N LEU A 160 0.51 0.33 -5.32
CA LEU A 160 0.84 0.96 -4.03
C LEU A 160 -0.37 1.65 -3.36
N PRO A 161 -1.27 2.36 -4.07
CA PRO A 161 -2.49 2.94 -3.51
C PRO A 161 -3.30 1.98 -2.64
N CYS A 162 -3.67 0.80 -3.13
CA CYS A 162 -4.39 -0.22 -2.35
C CYS A 162 -3.62 -0.61 -1.08
N ALA A 163 -2.36 -1.02 -1.23
CA ALA A 163 -1.53 -1.47 -0.11
C ALA A 163 -1.40 -0.40 0.98
N ARG A 164 -1.24 0.87 0.60
CA ARG A 164 -1.00 1.98 1.54
C ARG A 164 -2.29 2.55 2.11
N LEU A 165 -3.34 2.69 1.30
CA LEU A 165 -4.61 3.22 1.76
C LEU A 165 -5.27 2.27 2.76
N TRP A 166 -5.33 0.97 2.47
CA TRP A 166 -5.97 0.00 3.36
C TRP A 166 -5.25 -0.09 4.72
N ALA A 167 -3.92 -0.13 4.72
CA ALA A 167 -3.12 -0.05 5.95
C ALA A 167 -3.40 1.26 6.74
N TYR A 168 -3.51 2.38 6.03
CA TYR A 168 -3.86 3.66 6.64
C TYR A 168 -5.28 3.65 7.24
N LEU A 169 -6.27 3.06 6.55
CA LEU A 169 -7.63 2.91 7.06
C LEU A 169 -7.67 2.04 8.31
N GLY A 170 -6.96 0.91 8.32
CA GLY A 170 -6.82 0.04 9.49
C GLY A 170 -6.31 0.79 10.72
N GLN A 171 -5.37 1.72 10.54
CA GLN A 171 -4.84 2.55 11.63
C GLN A 171 -5.81 3.68 12.04
N ASN A 172 -6.46 4.35 11.08
CA ASN A 172 -7.10 5.64 11.30
C ASN A 172 -8.64 5.59 11.46
N LEU A 173 -9.31 4.50 11.09
CA LEU A 173 -10.75 4.38 11.32
C LEU A 173 -11.05 4.17 12.82
N SER A 174 -12.05 4.91 13.31
CA SER A 174 -12.52 4.88 14.70
C SER A 174 -13.50 3.73 14.94
N ILE A 175 -13.03 2.49 14.78
CA ILE A 175 -13.82 1.27 14.98
C ILE A 175 -13.39 0.61 16.29
N THR A 176 -14.31 0.50 17.27
CA THR A 176 -14.03 -0.14 18.56
C THR A 176 -14.17 -1.66 18.47
N GLN A 177 -13.63 -2.41 19.45
CA GLN A 177 -13.79 -3.87 19.53
C GLN A 177 -15.24 -4.36 19.62
N LYS A 178 -16.19 -3.49 20.01
CA LYS A 178 -17.61 -3.81 20.10
C LYS A 178 -18.36 -3.58 18.78
N ASN A 179 -17.73 -2.93 17.80
CA ASN A 179 -18.32 -2.65 16.50
C ASN A 179 -18.28 -3.94 15.64
N ALA A 180 -19.37 -4.24 14.93
CA ALA A 180 -19.51 -5.41 14.07
C ALA A 180 -18.41 -5.51 12.98
N TYR A 181 -17.82 -4.38 12.61
CA TYR A 181 -16.77 -4.26 11.58
C TYR A 181 -15.35 -4.19 12.16
N TYR A 182 -15.15 -4.55 13.42
CA TYR A 182 -13.82 -4.52 14.04
C TYR A 182 -12.79 -5.42 13.32
N SER A 183 -13.23 -6.53 12.73
CA SER A 183 -12.35 -7.40 11.92
C SER A 183 -11.73 -6.63 10.76
N PHE A 184 -12.48 -5.78 10.05
CA PHE A 184 -11.94 -4.93 8.99
C PHE A 184 -10.77 -4.07 9.47
N LYS A 185 -10.91 -3.43 10.65
CA LYS A 185 -9.84 -2.62 11.24
C LYS A 185 -8.63 -3.48 11.58
N ARG A 186 -8.85 -4.55 12.35
CA ARG A 186 -7.81 -5.46 12.83
C ARG A 186 -7.01 -6.08 11.69
N ASP A 187 -7.69 -6.53 10.64
CA ASP A 187 -7.07 -7.27 9.54
C ASP A 187 -6.27 -6.34 8.61
N ASN A 188 -6.47 -5.03 8.70
CA ASN A 188 -5.71 -4.01 7.96
C ASN A 188 -4.70 -3.24 8.83
N ASP A 189 -4.80 -3.34 10.15
CA ASP A 189 -3.88 -2.68 11.07
C ASP A 189 -2.52 -3.40 11.10
N GLY A 190 -1.44 -2.66 11.33
CA GLY A 190 -0.09 -3.21 11.44
C GLY A 190 0.58 -3.63 10.11
N HIS A 191 -0.10 -3.48 8.97
CA HIS A 191 0.51 -3.66 7.66
C HIS A 191 1.45 -2.48 7.34
N ASP A 192 2.69 -2.78 6.93
CA ASP A 192 3.69 -1.78 6.52
C ASP A 192 4.13 -2.00 5.06
N PRO A 193 3.47 -1.34 4.10
CA PRO A 193 3.81 -1.45 2.68
C PRO A 193 5.23 -0.99 2.35
N SER A 194 5.86 -0.16 3.19
CA SER A 194 7.20 0.35 2.92
C SER A 194 8.24 -0.77 2.85
N LYS A 195 8.03 -1.86 3.60
CA LYS A 195 8.87 -3.06 3.60
C LYS A 195 9.03 -3.71 2.24
N HIS A 196 8.11 -3.45 1.32
CA HIS A 196 8.16 -4.07 0.01
C HIS A 196 8.23 -3.09 -1.16
N PHE A 197 7.63 -1.91 -1.02
CA PHE A 197 7.54 -0.95 -2.12
C PHE A 197 8.66 0.08 -2.06
N LYS A 198 9.10 0.49 -0.87
CA LYS A 198 9.96 1.67 -0.72
C LYS A 198 11.30 1.50 -1.43
N SER A 199 12.03 0.41 -1.12
CA SER A 199 13.33 0.14 -1.74
C SER A 199 13.22 -0.01 -3.27
N LEU A 200 12.17 -0.70 -3.75
CA LEU A 200 11.91 -0.88 -5.17
C LEU A 200 11.68 0.47 -5.86
N LEU A 201 10.69 1.25 -5.41
CA LEU A 201 10.33 2.50 -6.08
C LEU A 201 11.45 3.55 -5.97
N ASP A 202 12.07 3.67 -4.80
CA ASP A 202 13.19 4.61 -4.61
C ASP A 202 14.44 4.18 -5.42
N GLY A 203 14.63 2.88 -5.68
CA GLY A 203 15.70 2.34 -6.54
C GLY A 203 15.49 2.62 -8.03
N HIS A 204 14.24 2.69 -8.49
CA HIS A 204 13.88 3.00 -9.87
C HIS A 204 13.59 4.49 -10.13
N GLN A 205 13.59 5.33 -9.10
CA GLN A 205 13.11 6.72 -9.19
C GLN A 205 13.83 7.63 -10.22
N ARG A 206 15.06 7.27 -10.62
CA ARG A 206 15.84 8.01 -11.64
C ARG A 206 15.55 7.56 -13.08
N LYS A 207 14.84 6.44 -13.24
CA LYS A 207 14.55 5.80 -14.53
C LYS A 207 13.08 5.91 -14.94
N ILE A 208 12.27 6.59 -14.14
CA ILE A 208 10.83 6.74 -14.41
C ILE A 208 10.44 8.21 -14.51
N ASP A 209 9.35 8.47 -15.24
CA ASP A 209 8.68 9.75 -15.24
C ASP A 209 7.85 9.88 -13.94
N LYS A 210 8.27 10.81 -13.07
CA LYS A 210 7.62 11.06 -11.78
C LYS A 210 6.22 11.68 -11.92
N HIS A 211 5.95 12.41 -12.99
CA HIS A 211 4.61 12.94 -13.27
C HIS A 211 3.67 11.82 -13.69
N LEU A 212 4.10 10.97 -14.62
CA LEU A 212 3.33 9.79 -15.03
C LEU A 212 3.09 8.84 -13.84
N ALA A 213 4.11 8.56 -13.03
CA ALA A 213 3.98 7.75 -11.82
C ALA A 213 2.93 8.34 -10.86
N ASN A 214 2.93 9.67 -10.66
CA ASN A 214 1.92 10.33 -9.83
C ASN A 214 0.52 10.25 -10.46
N SER A 215 0.38 10.41 -11.77
CA SER A 215 -0.92 10.28 -12.46
C SER A 215 -1.50 8.87 -12.31
N ILE A 216 -0.68 7.83 -12.47
CA ILE A 216 -1.08 6.44 -12.28
C ILE A 216 -1.46 6.17 -10.82
N PHE A 217 -0.62 6.59 -9.87
CA PHE A 217 -0.90 6.47 -8.45
C PHE A 217 -2.21 7.15 -8.07
N ARG A 218 -2.40 8.40 -8.53
CA ARG A 218 -3.59 9.19 -8.27
C ARG A 218 -4.84 8.52 -8.85
N LYS A 219 -4.76 8.01 -10.08
CA LYS A 219 -5.89 7.32 -10.71
C LYS A 219 -6.34 6.11 -9.90
N GLN A 220 -5.40 5.34 -9.36
CA GLN A 220 -5.75 4.20 -8.50
C GLN A 220 -6.29 4.64 -7.13
N MET A 221 -5.80 5.74 -6.55
CA MET A 221 -6.43 6.35 -5.36
C MET A 221 -7.86 6.82 -5.63
N GLU A 222 -8.14 7.38 -6.81
CA GLU A 222 -9.49 7.78 -7.23
C GLU A 222 -10.40 6.56 -7.42
N ASN A 223 -9.88 5.46 -7.94
CA ASN A 223 -10.63 4.20 -8.04
C ASN A 223 -10.95 3.61 -6.66
N GLU A 224 -9.99 3.60 -5.72
CA GLU A 224 -10.24 3.22 -4.32
C GLU A 224 -11.36 4.07 -3.71
N LYS A 225 -11.27 5.40 -3.84
CA LYS A 225 -12.33 6.31 -3.38
C LYS A 225 -13.67 5.96 -4.01
N SER A 226 -13.69 5.77 -5.33
CA SER A 226 -14.91 5.44 -6.08
C SER A 226 -15.51 4.10 -5.64
N PHE A 227 -14.68 3.13 -5.32
CA PHE A 227 -15.11 1.82 -4.82
C PHE A 227 -15.79 1.92 -3.44
N PHE A 228 -15.18 2.64 -2.49
CA PHE A 228 -15.84 2.91 -1.20
C PHE A 228 -17.11 3.76 -1.36
N GLN A 229 -17.10 4.75 -2.25
CA GLN A 229 -18.28 5.59 -2.53
C GLN A 229 -19.44 4.79 -3.12
N SER A 230 -19.18 3.93 -4.11
CA SER A 230 -20.23 3.15 -4.78
C SER A 230 -20.77 2.01 -3.92
N SER A 231 -20.04 1.61 -2.88
CA SER A 231 -20.48 0.57 -1.94
C SER A 231 -21.60 1.02 -1.00
N MET A 232 -21.99 2.30 -1.08
CA MET A 232 -23.17 2.84 -0.44
C MET A 232 -23.86 3.87 -1.36
N PRO A 233 -24.63 3.40 -2.35
CA PRO A 233 -25.34 4.27 -3.30
C PRO A 233 -26.45 5.11 -2.64
#